data_AF-A0A4Q8KZW8-F1
#
_entry.id   AF-A0A4Q8KZW8-F1
#
_cell.length_a   1.000
_cell.length_b   1.000
_cell.length_c   1.000
_cell.angle_alpha   90.00
_cell.angle_beta   90.00
_cell.angle_gamma   90.00
#
_symmetry.space_group_name_H-M   'P 1'
#
loop_
_entity.id
_entity.type
_entity.pdbx_description
1 polymer ?
#
loop_
_entity_poly.entity_id
_entity_poly.type
_entity_poly.pdbx_seq_one_letter_code
_entity_poly.pdbx_strand_id
1 'polypeptide(L)' 'MNIKLIPERCIACGLCQTYSELFDYNDDGIVIFSDSEALEKEHPLTDSILKAAKSCPTKAIRLD' A
#
# COMPACT_ATOMS: atom_id res chain seq x y z
N MET A 1 3.45 -2.56 13.28
CA MET A 1 2.27 -3.22 12.67
C MET A 1 2.76 -3.88 11.40
N ASN A 2 2.27 -5.08 11.08
CA ASN A 2 2.56 -5.69 9.80
C ASN A 2 1.68 -5.04 8.73
N ILE A 3 2.28 -4.62 7.63
CA ILE A 3 1.58 -4.08 6.48
C ILE A 3 1.68 -5.11 5.37
N LYS A 4 0.55 -5.52 4.82
CA LYS A 4 0.46 -6.51 3.75
C LYS A 4 -0.17 -5.93 2.50
N LEU A 5 0.51 -6.09 1.37
CA LEU A 5 0.04 -5.78 0.03
C LEU A 5 -0.60 -7.03 -0.58
N ILE A 6 -1.72 -6.85 -1.29
CA ILE A 6 -2.44 -7.89 -2.02
C ILE A 6 -2.53 -7.41 -3.48
N PRO A 7 -1.47 -7.60 -4.29
CA PRO A 7 -1.37 -7.10 -5.66
C PRO A 7 -2.56 -7.47 -6.54
N GLU A 8 -3.12 -8.67 -6.36
CA GLU A 8 -4.24 -9.20 -7.15
C GLU A 8 -5.56 -8.44 -6.92
N ARG A 9 -5.65 -7.68 -5.84
CA ARG A 9 -6.77 -6.76 -5.57
C ARG A 9 -6.51 -5.35 -6.07
N CYS A 10 -5.27 -5.00 -6.39
CA CYS A 10 -4.95 -3.66 -6.83
C CYS A 10 -5.54 -3.39 -8.22
N ILE A 11 -6.13 -2.21 -8.37
CA ILE A 11 -6.74 -1.75 -9.63
C ILE A 11 -6.11 -0.42 -10.09
N ALA A 12 -4.86 -0.16 -9.70
CA ALA A 12 -4.11 1.04 -10.05
C ALA A 12 -4.83 2.38 -9.73
N CYS A 13 -5.55 2.45 -8.62
CA CYS A 13 -6.37 3.64 -8.30
C CYS A 13 -5.57 4.89 -7.86
N GLY A 14 -4.26 4.79 -7.62
CA GLY A 14 -3.41 5.94 -7.30
C GLY A 14 -3.39 6.42 -5.84
N LEU A 15 -4.48 6.20 -5.09
CA LEU A 15 -4.70 6.86 -3.80
C LEU A 15 -3.66 6.59 -2.72
N CYS A 16 -3.11 5.37 -2.64
CA CYS A 16 -2.20 5.02 -1.54
C CYS A 16 -0.91 5.85 -1.57
N GLN A 17 -0.30 6.02 -2.75
CA GLN A 17 0.89 6.86 -2.94
C GLN A 17 0.60 8.33 -2.65
N THR A 18 -0.58 8.86 -3.03
CA THR A 18 -0.97 10.24 -2.73
C THR A 18 -1.06 10.51 -1.23
N TYR A 19 -1.38 9.50 -0.42
CA TYR A 19 -1.49 9.65 1.02
C TYR A 19 -0.21 9.31 1.77
N SER A 20 0.66 8.47 1.25
CA SER A 20 1.85 7.98 1.96
C SER A 20 2.98 7.59 1.00
N GLU A 21 4.16 8.15 1.23
CA GLU A 21 5.41 7.84 0.50
C GLU A 21 5.87 6.39 0.66
N LEU A 22 5.27 5.64 1.59
CA LEU A 22 5.54 4.22 1.77
C LEU A 22 5.10 3.36 0.56
N PHE A 23 4.10 3.82 -0.19
CA PHE A 23 3.55 3.06 -1.31
C PHE A 23 3.97 3.68 -2.62
N ASP A 24 4.34 2.84 -3.57
CA ASP A 24 4.62 3.21 -4.95
C ASP A 24 3.96 2.20 -5.89
N TYR A 25 4.25 2.28 -7.18
CA TYR A 25 3.75 1.37 -8.21
C TYR A 25 4.89 0.80 -9.04
N ASN A 26 4.76 -0.46 -9.43
CA ASN A 26 5.61 -1.05 -10.46
C ASN A 26 5.20 -0.57 -11.86
N ASP A 27 5.89 -1.06 -12.90
CA ASP A 27 5.64 -0.69 -14.30
C ASP A 27 4.23 -1.05 -14.80
N ASP A 28 3.56 -2.02 -14.16
CA ASP A 28 2.18 -2.42 -14.46
C ASP A 28 1.13 -1.58 -13.71
N GLY A 29 1.56 -0.59 -12.90
CA GLY A 29 0.67 0.24 -12.08
C GLY A 29 0.15 -0.48 -10.82
N ILE A 30 0.76 -1.59 -10.42
CA ILE A 30 0.39 -2.37 -9.24
C ILE A 30 1.20 -1.90 -8.03
N VAL A 31 0.50 -1.77 -6.91
CA VAL A 31 1.07 -1.22 -5.68
C VAL A 31 2.22 -2.09 -5.14
N ILE A 32 3.32 -1.45 -4.77
CA ILE A 32 4.50 -2.01 -4.10
C ILE A 32 4.89 -1.13 -2.91
N PHE A 33 5.84 -1.58 -2.10
CA PHE A 33 6.51 -0.66 -1.17
C PHE A 33 7.57 0.14 -1.93
N SER A 34 7.70 1.43 -1.61
CA SER A 34 8.62 2.33 -2.31
C SER A 34 10.11 1.96 -2.13
N ASP A 35 10.43 1.20 -1.09
CA ASP A 35 11.77 0.76 -0.72
C ASP A 35 12.00 -0.75 -0.88
N SER A 36 11.00 -1.50 -1.36
CA SER A 36 11.06 -2.96 -1.39
C SER A 36 10.03 -3.61 -2.32
N GLU A 37 10.42 -4.72 -2.94
CA GLU A 37 9.50 -5.60 -3.69
C GLU A 37 8.76 -6.62 -2.79
N ALA A 38 9.01 -6.61 -1.47
CA ALA A 38 8.30 -7.48 -0.54
C ALA A 38 6.79 -7.17 -0.51
N LEU A 39 5.96 -8.18 -0.23
CA LEU A 39 4.52 -8.00 -0.08
C LEU A 39 4.10 -7.77 1.37
N GLU A 40 5.01 -7.98 2.32
CA GLU A 40 4.75 -7.77 3.74
C GLU A 40 5.97 -7.09 4.37
N LYS A 41 5.73 -6.10 5.23
CA LYS A 41 6.79 -5.54 6.07
C LYS A 41 6.25 -4.95 7.36
N GLU A 42 7.10 -5.00 8.39
CA GLU A 42 6.83 -4.24 9.59
C GLU A 42 7.12 -2.75 9.37
N HIS A 43 6.19 -1.91 9.81
CA HIS A 43 6.37 -0.47 9.83
C HIS A 43 5.59 0.16 11.00
N PRO A 44 6.08 1.24 11.61
CA PRO A 44 5.27 2.08 12.49
C PRO A 44 4.04 2.59 11.75
N LEU A 45 2.85 2.49 12.37
CA LEU A 45 1.65 3.10 11.78
C LEU A 45 1.71 4.61 11.92
N THR A 46 1.40 5.28 10.82
CA THR A 46 1.20 6.73 10.76
C THR A 46 -0.22 7.01 10.24
N ASP A 47 -0.70 8.24 10.42
CA ASP A 47 -1.99 8.66 9.90
C ASP A 47 -2.07 8.56 8.36
N SER A 48 -0.95 8.81 7.68
CA SER A 48 -0.83 8.65 6.22
C SER A 48 -1.03 7.19 5.79
N ILE A 49 -0.39 6.23 6.46
CA ILE A 49 -0.54 4.80 6.19
C ILE A 49 -1.96 4.33 6.49
N LEU A 50 -2.53 4.75 7.63
CA LEU A 50 -3.91 4.43 8.01
C LEU A 50 -4.91 4.98 6.98
N LYS A 51 -4.71 6.21 6.51
CA LYS A 51 -5.54 6.83 5.48
C LYS A 51 -5.42 6.10 4.13
N ALA A 52 -4.20 5.75 3.72
CA ALA A 52 -3.95 4.97 2.50
C ALA A 52 -4.69 3.63 2.53
N ALA A 53 -4.55 2.87 3.62
CA ALA A 53 -5.21 1.57 3.76
C ALA A 53 -6.74 1.68 3.77
N LYS A 54 -7.30 2.66 4.51
CA LYS A 54 -8.76 2.88 4.59
C LYS A 54 -9.36 3.39 3.27
N SER A 55 -8.59 4.15 2.49
CA SER A 55 -9.07 4.75 1.24
C SER A 55 -8.91 3.85 0.02
N CYS A 56 -8.19 2.73 0.14
CA CYS A 56 -8.04 1.77 -0.94
C CYS A 56 -9.39 1.09 -1.26
N PRO A 57 -9.98 1.32 -2.45
CA PRO A 57 -11.34 0.88 -2.77
C PRO A 57 -11.49 -0.65 -2.79
N THR A 58 -10.41 -1.37 -3.08
CA THR A 58 -10.38 -2.84 -3.17
C THR A 58 -9.75 -3.51 -1.95
N LYS A 59 -9.33 -2.72 -0.95
CA LYS A 59 -8.65 -3.22 0.27
C LYS A 59 -7.41 -4.08 -0.06
N ALA A 60 -6.62 -3.61 -1.02
CA ALA A 60 -5.34 -4.21 -1.42
C ALA A 60 -4.21 -3.96 -0.40
N ILE A 61 -4.42 -3.08 0.58
CA ILE A 61 -3.51 -2.82 1.69
C ILE A 61 -4.18 -3.28 2.98
N ARG A 62 -3.52 -4.17 3.73
CA ARG A 62 -3.97 -4.70 5.02
C ARG A 62 -2.98 -4.31 6.12
N LEU A 63 -3.52 -4.08 7.31
CA LEU A 63 -2.76 -3.73 8.51
C LEU A 63 -3.10 -4.79 9.55
N ASP A 64 -2.11 -5.61 9.92
CA ASP A 64 -2.21 -6.74 10.86
C ASP A 64 -1.30 -6.58 12.08
#